data_AF-A0A2V6H7H1-F1
#
_entry.id   AF-A0A2V6H7H1-F1
#
_cell.length_a   1.000
_cell.length_b   1.000
_cell.length_c   1.000
_cell.angle_alpha   90.00
_cell.angle_beta   90.00
_cell.angle_gamma   90.00
#
_symmetry.space_group_name_H-M   'P 1'
#
loop_
_entity.id
_entity.type
_entity.pdbx_description
1 polymer ?
#
loop_
_entity_poly.entity_id
_entity_poly.type
_entity_poly.pdbx_seq_one_letter_code
_entity_poly.pdbx_strand_id
1 'polypeptide(L)'
;LNTMFLGLEAIDDEGLKRYRKRVTLNKNFEALEYARSLDITVAVNIIADPSWDRERFKVVRDWCLEIPEVVNISINTPYPGTETWHTESRRLTTRDYRLFDIQHAVLPTKLPLPEFYRELVETQRVLSRKHLGWEGLRQCARIVVRHLLRGQTNFLRMIWKFNSVYRPDLQLADHEQPTKYEINLPPPSTATVERDELYIHRGSGRKGRQIDHHTEEFVNATRMGAAG
;
A
#
# COMPACT_ATOMS: atom_id res chain seq x y z
N LEU A 1 -20.36 -8.66 5.67
CA LEU A 1 -18.88 -8.65 5.58
C LEU A 1 -18.45 -7.21 5.76
N ASN A 2 -18.02 -6.83 6.96
CA ASN A 2 -17.57 -5.47 7.25
C ASN A 2 -16.05 -5.43 7.11
N THR A 3 -15.57 -5.28 5.87
CA THR A 3 -14.15 -5.18 5.57
C THR A 3 -13.84 -3.79 5.05
N MET A 4 -12.89 -3.10 5.68
CA MET A 4 -12.46 -1.76 5.30
C MET A 4 -11.02 -1.80 4.79
N PHE A 5 -10.73 -1.02 3.74
CA PHE A 5 -9.36 -0.80 3.27
C PHE A 5 -8.86 0.54 3.77
N LEU A 6 -7.69 0.54 4.41
CA LEU A 6 -7.06 1.75 4.92
C LEU A 6 -5.66 1.91 4.30
N GLY A 7 -5.44 3.02 3.60
CA GLY A 7 -4.12 3.41 3.12
C GLY A 7 -3.31 4.04 4.25
N LEU A 8 -2.15 3.48 4.57
CA LEU A 8 -1.14 4.13 5.39
C LEU A 8 -0.09 4.70 4.46
N GLU A 9 -0.34 5.92 3.96
CA GLU A 9 0.66 6.66 3.19
C GLU A 9 1.88 6.89 4.08
N ALA A 10 3.06 6.51 3.54
CA ALA A 10 4.39 6.62 4.11
C ALA A 10 4.42 6.68 5.64
N ILE A 11 4.64 5.53 6.29
CA ILE A 11 4.58 5.42 7.75
C ILE A 11 5.48 6.43 8.51
N ASP A 12 6.36 7.22 7.89
CA ASP A 12 7.36 8.13 8.47
C ASP A 12 8.19 7.56 9.65
N ASP A 13 9.40 8.05 9.85
CA ASP A 13 10.24 7.59 10.96
C ASP A 13 9.65 8.02 12.30
N GLU A 14 8.96 9.16 12.35
CA GLU A 14 8.24 9.60 13.53
C GLU A 14 7.04 8.71 13.87
N GLY A 15 6.27 8.27 12.87
CA GLY A 15 5.11 7.38 13.06
C GLY A 15 5.51 6.05 13.69
N LEU A 16 6.60 5.44 13.21
CA LEU A 16 7.14 4.18 13.75
C LEU A 16 7.82 4.33 15.11
N LYS A 17 8.60 5.40 15.31
CA LYS A 17 9.23 5.69 16.61
C LYS A 17 8.20 5.95 17.70
N ARG A 18 7.08 6.60 17.36
CA ARG A 18 5.99 6.88 18.30
C ARG A 18 5.11 5.67 18.56
N TYR A 19 4.88 4.80 17.56
CA TYR A 19 4.22 3.51 17.75
C TYR A 19 4.98 2.62 18.74
N ARG A 20 6.31 2.49 18.60
CA ARG A 20 7.16 1.78 19.58
C ARG A 20 7.06 2.33 21.00
N LYS A 21 6.69 3.60 21.15
CA LYS A 21 6.47 4.28 22.44
C LYS A 21 5.00 4.27 22.90
N ARG A 22 4.09 3.61 22.17
CA ARG A 22 2.62 3.62 22.42
C ARG A 22 2.01 5.03 22.49
N VAL A 23 2.59 6.00 21.79
CA VAL A 23 2.07 7.36 21.73
C VAL A 23 1.26 7.52 20.44
N THR A 24 -0.06 7.38 20.57
CA THR A 24 -1.06 7.43 19.50
C THR A 24 -1.43 8.87 19.15
N LEU A 25 -0.83 9.45 18.11
CA LEU A 25 -1.23 10.77 17.59
C LEU A 25 -1.24 10.86 16.05
N ASN A 26 -1.18 9.73 15.32
CA ASN A 26 -1.47 9.76 13.88
C ASN A 26 -2.87 9.19 13.66
N LYS A 27 -3.76 10.01 13.06
CA LYS A 27 -5.19 9.75 12.83
C LYS A 27 -5.46 8.40 12.17
N ASN A 28 -4.52 7.90 11.37
CA ASN A 28 -4.65 6.58 10.75
C ASN A 28 -4.60 5.44 11.77
N PHE A 29 -3.78 5.55 12.83
CA PHE A 29 -3.75 4.55 13.91
C PHE A 29 -4.99 4.66 14.80
N GLU A 30 -5.47 5.87 15.05
CA GLU A 30 -6.74 6.07 15.75
C GLU A 30 -7.91 5.44 14.99
N ALA A 31 -7.94 5.62 13.66
CA ALA A 31 -8.92 4.97 12.80
C ALA A 31 -8.82 3.43 12.85
N LEU A 32 -7.61 2.88 12.94
CA LEU A 32 -7.39 1.43 13.13
C LEU A 32 -7.94 0.95 14.49
N GLU A 33 -7.60 1.63 15.59
CA GLU A 33 -8.11 1.25 16.91
C GLU A 33 -9.64 1.37 17.00
N TYR A 34 -10.21 2.41 16.41
CA TYR A 34 -11.66 2.59 16.38
C TYR A 34 -12.34 1.50 15.55
N ALA A 35 -11.78 1.16 14.38
CA ALA A 35 -12.30 0.07 13.56
C ALA A 35 -12.26 -1.28 14.31
N ARG A 36 -11.22 -1.55 15.09
CA ARG A 36 -11.15 -2.73 15.97
C ARG A 36 -12.24 -2.73 17.02
N SER A 37 -12.52 -1.59 17.64
CA SER A 37 -13.60 -1.47 18.63
C SER A 37 -14.99 -1.78 18.06
N LEU A 38 -15.15 -1.65 16.74
CA LEU A 38 -16.38 -1.92 16.01
C LEU A 38 -16.41 -3.33 15.36
N ASP A 39 -15.42 -4.19 15.64
CA ASP A 39 -15.27 -5.52 15.04
C ASP A 39 -15.23 -5.49 13.50
N ILE A 40 -14.62 -4.43 12.92
CA ILE A 40 -14.44 -4.26 11.48
C ILE A 40 -13.08 -4.83 11.09
N THR A 41 -13.06 -5.79 10.16
CA THR A 41 -11.80 -6.28 9.58
C THR A 41 -11.15 -5.19 8.73
N VAL A 42 -9.94 -4.76 9.07
CA VAL A 42 -9.19 -3.79 8.26
C VAL A 42 -8.09 -4.46 7.46
N ALA A 43 -8.00 -4.11 6.17
CA ALA A 43 -6.87 -4.41 5.31
C ALA A 43 -6.08 -3.13 5.08
N VAL A 44 -4.79 -3.15 5.40
CA VAL A 44 -3.88 -2.01 5.33
C VAL A 44 -3.09 -2.04 4.02
N ASN A 45 -3.03 -0.93 3.30
CA ASN A 45 -2.14 -0.76 2.16
C ASN A 45 -1.00 0.21 2.51
N ILE A 46 0.24 -0.22 2.31
CA ILE A 46 1.46 0.60 2.48
C ILE A 46 2.08 0.85 1.11
N ILE A 47 2.51 2.09 0.88
CA ILE A 47 3.27 2.46 -0.30
C ILE A 47 4.76 2.58 0.08
N ALA A 48 5.59 1.71 -0.48
CA ALA A 48 7.04 1.73 -0.37
C ALA A 48 7.61 2.84 -1.26
N ASP A 49 8.36 3.77 -0.66
CA ASP A 49 9.08 4.76 -1.46
C ASP A 49 10.41 4.18 -1.96
N PRO A 50 10.77 4.37 -3.24
CA PRO A 50 12.07 3.98 -3.79
C PRO A 50 13.29 4.50 -3.01
N SER A 51 13.13 5.58 -2.23
CA SER A 51 14.16 6.13 -1.34
C SER A 51 14.38 5.31 -0.05
N TRP A 52 13.59 4.27 0.21
CA TRP A 52 13.77 3.42 1.39
C TRP A 52 15.12 2.70 1.36
N ASP A 53 15.74 2.61 2.52
CA ASP A 53 16.89 1.75 2.77
C ASP A 53 16.50 0.48 3.54
N ARG A 54 17.51 -0.35 3.82
CA ARG A 54 17.33 -1.63 4.52
C ARG A 54 16.74 -1.46 5.92
N GLU A 55 17.14 -0.40 6.64
CA GLU A 55 16.62 -0.13 7.98
C GLU A 55 15.13 0.20 7.90
N ARG A 56 14.74 1.04 6.94
CA ARG A 56 13.33 1.39 6.71
C ARG A 56 12.48 0.15 6.41
N PHE A 57 12.92 -0.73 5.51
CA PHE A 57 12.25 -2.00 5.24
C PHE A 57 12.14 -2.89 6.48
N LYS A 58 13.19 -2.94 7.31
CA LYS A 58 13.16 -3.70 8.57
C LYS A 58 12.12 -3.15 9.53
N VAL A 59 12.09 -1.83 9.74
CA VAL A 59 11.17 -1.19 10.68
C VAL A 59 9.71 -1.42 10.25
N VAL A 60 9.41 -1.29 8.96
CA VAL A 60 8.07 -1.59 8.41
C VAL A 60 7.70 -3.05 8.60
N ARG A 61 8.61 -4.00 8.33
CA ARG A 61 8.39 -5.43 8.59
C ARG A 61 8.08 -5.72 10.06
N ASP A 62 8.87 -5.17 10.98
CA ASP A 62 8.67 -5.35 12.42
C ASP A 62 7.28 -4.85 12.82
N TRP A 63 6.90 -3.64 12.40
CA TRP A 63 5.58 -3.07 12.67
C TRP A 63 4.44 -3.93 12.13
N CYS A 64 4.55 -4.37 10.88
CA CYS A 64 3.54 -5.23 10.28
C CYS A 64 3.42 -6.58 10.99
N LEU A 65 4.46 -7.07 11.69
CA LEU A 65 4.40 -8.27 12.52
C LEU A 65 3.67 -8.03 13.85
N GLU A 66 3.60 -6.79 14.33
CA GLU A 66 2.94 -6.42 15.59
C GLU A 66 1.42 -6.20 15.43
N ILE A 67 0.93 -5.82 14.24
CA ILE A 67 -0.49 -5.47 14.02
C ILE A 67 -1.36 -6.61 13.45
N PRO A 68 -2.55 -6.94 13.97
CA PRO A 68 -3.33 -8.10 13.51
C PRO A 68 -3.84 -8.00 12.05
N GLU A 69 -3.93 -6.79 11.49
CA GLU A 69 -4.52 -6.51 10.17
C GLU A 69 -3.71 -7.10 9.01
N VAL A 70 -4.43 -7.44 7.92
CA VAL A 70 -3.79 -7.87 6.67
C VAL A 70 -3.12 -6.69 5.99
N VAL A 71 -1.80 -6.78 5.81
CA VAL A 71 -1.03 -5.72 5.16
C VAL A 71 -0.65 -6.10 3.73
N ASN A 72 -0.93 -5.21 2.79
CA ASN A 72 -0.44 -5.24 1.43
C ASN A 72 0.56 -4.09 1.19
N ILE A 73 1.59 -4.35 0.39
CA ILE A 73 2.65 -3.39 0.08
C ILE A 73 2.76 -3.20 -1.43
N SER A 74 2.75 -1.94 -1.86
CA SER A 74 2.98 -1.50 -3.24
C SER A 74 4.18 -0.56 -3.31
N ILE A 75 4.66 -0.23 -4.50
CA ILE A 75 5.71 0.77 -4.72
C ILE A 75 5.06 2.10 -5.13
N ASN A 76 5.64 3.22 -4.71
CA ASN A 76 5.27 4.54 -5.19
C ASN A 76 5.51 4.64 -6.71
N THR A 77 4.42 4.74 -7.46
CA THR A 77 4.43 4.87 -8.92
C THR A 77 3.74 6.19 -9.29
N PRO A 78 4.48 7.18 -9.81
CA PRO A 78 3.87 8.44 -10.25
C PRO A 78 3.09 8.22 -11.56
N TYR A 79 1.81 8.57 -11.56
CA TYR A 79 0.95 8.43 -12.73
C TYR A 79 0.64 9.79 -13.37
N PRO A 80 0.60 9.91 -14.71
CA PRO A 80 0.16 11.14 -15.36
C PRO A 80 -1.16 11.65 -14.79
N GLY A 81 -1.17 12.91 -14.36
CA GLY A 81 -2.33 13.56 -13.72
C GLY A 81 -2.40 13.42 -12.19
N THR A 82 -1.48 12.69 -11.55
CA THR A 82 -1.33 12.71 -10.09
C THR A 82 -0.44 13.85 -9.64
N GLU A 83 -0.62 14.34 -8.41
CA GLU A 83 0.24 15.38 -7.83
C GLU A 83 1.72 14.97 -7.89
N THR A 84 2.04 13.72 -7.52
CA THR A 84 3.39 13.15 -7.58
C THR A 84 4.00 13.18 -8.98
N TRP A 85 3.22 13.10 -10.04
CA TRP A 85 3.74 13.20 -11.42
C TRP A 85 4.28 14.58 -11.77
N HIS A 86 3.75 15.61 -11.12
CA HIS A 86 4.14 17.01 -11.33
C HIS A 86 5.17 17.49 -10.30
N THR A 87 5.08 17.01 -9.05
CA THR A 87 5.93 17.46 -7.95
C THR A 87 7.19 16.61 -7.77
N GLU A 88 7.20 15.36 -8.23
CA GLU A 88 8.39 14.50 -8.09
C GLU A 88 9.55 15.05 -8.91
N SER A 89 10.59 15.48 -8.21
CA SER A 89 11.81 16.03 -8.81
C SER A 89 12.71 14.94 -9.40
N ARG A 90 12.57 13.70 -8.90
CA ARG A 90 13.33 12.55 -9.39
C ARG A 90 12.83 12.15 -10.77
N ARG A 91 13.74 12.15 -11.75
CA ARG A 91 13.42 11.67 -13.10
C ARG A 91 13.18 10.16 -13.09
N LEU A 92 12.22 9.72 -13.89
CA LEU A 92 11.95 8.31 -14.11
C LEU A 92 13.21 7.58 -14.60
N THR A 93 13.45 6.37 -14.08
CA THR A 93 14.52 5.47 -14.54
C THR A 93 14.13 4.70 -15.79
N THR A 94 12.83 4.54 -16.03
CA THR A 94 12.26 3.84 -17.17
C THR A 94 10.99 4.55 -17.65
N ARG A 95 10.72 4.47 -18.95
CA ARG A 95 9.47 4.93 -19.56
C ARG A 95 8.58 3.78 -19.98
N ASP A 96 8.97 2.55 -19.70
CA ASP A 96 8.21 1.38 -20.10
C ASP A 96 6.86 1.34 -19.37
N TYR A 97 5.79 1.55 -20.11
CA TYR A 97 4.43 1.59 -19.55
C TYR A 97 4.07 0.30 -18.80
N ARG A 98 4.66 -0.84 -19.15
CA ARG A 98 4.40 -2.14 -18.48
C ARG A 98 4.81 -2.12 -17.01
N LEU A 99 5.79 -1.31 -16.64
CA LEU A 99 6.35 -1.23 -15.29
C LEU A 99 5.60 -0.24 -14.39
N PHE A 100 4.59 0.48 -14.91
CA PHE A 100 3.74 1.39 -14.13
C PHE A 100 2.59 0.63 -13.45
N ASP A 101 2.93 -0.44 -12.72
CA ASP A 101 2.00 -1.46 -12.23
C ASP A 101 1.94 -1.57 -10.69
N ILE A 102 2.38 -0.53 -9.97
CA ILE A 102 2.51 -0.48 -8.51
C ILE A 102 3.41 -1.55 -7.87
N GLN A 103 4.10 -2.36 -8.68
CA GLN A 103 5.00 -3.44 -8.23
C GLN A 103 6.43 -3.27 -8.73
N HIS A 104 6.66 -2.38 -9.72
CA HIS A 104 7.99 -2.05 -10.21
C HIS A 104 8.43 -0.61 -9.84
N ALA A 105 9.72 -0.47 -9.55
CA ALA A 105 10.33 0.82 -9.27
C ALA A 105 10.62 1.54 -10.59
N VAL A 106 9.84 2.57 -10.89
CA VAL A 106 10.02 3.45 -12.06
C VAL A 106 10.78 4.75 -11.72
N LEU A 107 11.07 4.95 -10.45
CA LEU A 107 11.87 6.04 -9.90
C LEU A 107 13.22 5.50 -9.40
N PRO A 108 14.25 6.35 -9.31
CA PRO A 108 15.55 5.94 -8.80
C PRO A 108 15.44 5.48 -7.35
N THR A 109 15.96 4.28 -7.10
CA THR A 109 16.00 3.67 -5.77
C THR A 109 17.24 4.13 -5.01
N LYS A 110 17.13 4.29 -3.67
CA LYS A 110 18.29 4.58 -2.81
C LYS A 110 19.24 3.39 -2.72
N LEU A 111 18.68 2.19 -2.63
CA LEU A 111 19.42 0.93 -2.73
C LEU A 111 19.66 0.59 -4.21
N PRO A 112 20.70 -0.20 -4.55
CA PRO A 112 20.78 -0.83 -5.87
C PRO A 112 19.48 -1.59 -6.17
N LEU A 113 18.95 -1.47 -7.40
CA LEU A 113 17.65 -2.02 -7.78
C LEU A 113 17.46 -3.51 -7.39
N PRO A 114 18.46 -4.41 -7.59
CA PRO A 114 18.34 -5.80 -7.12
C PRO A 114 18.22 -5.95 -5.60
N GLU A 115 18.86 -5.08 -4.82
CA GLU A 115 18.76 -5.09 -3.37
C GLU A 115 17.41 -4.54 -2.89
N PHE A 116 16.92 -3.49 -3.54
CA PHE A 116 15.58 -2.94 -3.28
C PHE A 116 14.51 -4.02 -3.47
N TYR A 117 14.52 -4.73 -4.60
CA TYR A 117 13.57 -5.82 -4.84
C TYR A 117 13.73 -6.99 -3.87
N ARG A 118 14.96 -7.30 -3.44
CA ARG A 118 15.19 -8.32 -2.42
C ARG A 118 14.51 -7.96 -1.09
N GLU A 119 14.67 -6.72 -0.62
CA GLU A 119 14.03 -6.28 0.64
C GLU A 119 12.51 -6.17 0.49
N LEU A 120 12.00 -5.73 -0.66
CA LEU A 120 10.57 -5.67 -0.94
C LEU A 120 9.93 -7.06 -0.93
N VAL A 121 10.49 -8.01 -1.68
CA VAL A 121 9.99 -9.39 -1.73
C VAL A 121 10.10 -10.07 -0.37
N GLU A 122 11.18 -9.84 0.37
CA GLU A 122 11.31 -10.38 1.72
C GLU A 122 10.26 -9.80 2.66
N THR A 123 9.95 -8.50 2.53
CA THR A 123 8.83 -7.87 3.24
C THR A 123 7.51 -8.57 2.90
N GLN A 124 7.16 -8.68 1.61
CA GLN A 124 5.94 -9.36 1.15
C GLN A 124 5.84 -10.81 1.67
N ARG A 125 6.95 -11.56 1.71
CA ARG A 125 7.00 -12.92 2.25
C ARG A 125 6.72 -12.96 3.74
N VAL A 126 7.31 -12.07 4.52
CA VAL A 126 7.07 -11.98 5.97
C VAL A 126 5.61 -11.67 6.25
N LEU A 127 5.03 -10.69 5.55
CA LEU A 127 3.62 -10.33 5.66
C LEU A 127 2.70 -11.51 5.31
N SER A 128 3.00 -12.18 4.22
CA SER A 128 2.16 -13.28 3.74
C SER A 128 2.23 -14.50 4.66
N ARG A 129 3.41 -14.82 5.20
CA ARG A 129 3.55 -15.90 6.21
C ARG A 129 2.77 -15.60 7.48
N LYS A 130 2.69 -14.33 7.90
CA LYS A 130 1.90 -13.92 9.06
C LYS A 130 0.42 -14.26 8.87
N HIS A 131 -0.17 -13.86 7.75
CA HIS A 131 -1.61 -14.06 7.50
C HIS A 131 -1.95 -15.49 7.06
N LEU A 132 -0.98 -16.22 6.48
CA LEU A 132 -1.08 -17.67 6.24
C LEU A 132 -0.80 -18.50 7.51
N GLY A 133 -0.52 -17.86 8.65
CA GLY A 133 -0.15 -18.49 9.91
C GLY A 133 -1.21 -19.41 10.51
N TRP A 134 -0.81 -20.11 11.58
CA TRP A 134 -1.47 -21.26 12.23
C TRP A 134 -2.98 -21.11 12.51
N GLU A 135 -3.48 -19.89 12.76
CA GLU A 135 -4.91 -19.61 12.95
C GLU A 135 -5.72 -19.66 11.64
N GLY A 136 -5.20 -19.05 10.57
CA GLY A 136 -5.76 -19.15 9.23
C GLY A 136 -5.71 -20.58 8.72
N LEU A 137 -4.61 -21.29 8.99
CA LEU A 137 -4.48 -22.72 8.65
C LEU A 137 -5.47 -23.59 9.43
N ARG A 138 -5.73 -23.32 10.73
CA ARG A 138 -6.74 -24.04 11.55
C ARG A 138 -8.17 -23.80 11.08
N GLN A 139 -8.53 -22.55 10.77
CA GLN A 139 -9.85 -22.23 10.23
C GLN A 139 -10.03 -22.77 8.81
N CYS A 140 -8.97 -22.72 7.99
CA CYS A 140 -8.97 -23.27 6.64
C CYS A 140 -8.81 -24.79 6.63
N ALA A 141 -8.32 -25.46 7.68
CA ALA A 141 -8.09 -26.91 7.67
C ALA A 141 -9.36 -27.69 7.32
N ARG A 142 -10.50 -27.30 7.89
CA ARG A 142 -11.80 -27.92 7.56
C ARG A 142 -12.23 -27.67 6.11
N ILE A 143 -11.91 -26.49 5.59
CA ILE A 143 -12.19 -26.06 4.21
C ILE A 143 -11.27 -26.79 3.23
N VAL A 144 -9.98 -26.91 3.54
CA VAL A 144 -8.94 -27.61 2.78
C VAL A 144 -9.23 -29.11 2.73
N VAL A 145 -9.56 -29.74 3.87
CA VAL A 145 -9.98 -31.15 3.91
C VAL A 145 -11.24 -31.36 3.07
N ARG A 146 -12.23 -30.48 3.16
CA ARG A 146 -13.46 -30.55 2.34
C ARG A 146 -13.17 -30.34 0.85
N HIS A 147 -12.27 -29.44 0.47
CA HIS A 147 -11.88 -29.23 -0.92
C HIS A 147 -11.02 -30.37 -1.47
N LEU A 148 -10.11 -30.94 -0.67
CA LEU A 148 -9.34 -32.13 -1.01
C LEU A 148 -10.24 -33.34 -1.23
N LEU A 149 -11.23 -33.55 -0.36
CA LEU A 149 -12.26 -34.60 -0.52
C LEU A 149 -13.11 -34.39 -1.78
N ARG A 150 -13.16 -33.17 -2.32
CA ARG A 150 -13.84 -32.82 -3.59
C ARG A 150 -12.87 -32.72 -4.78
N GLY A 151 -11.60 -33.14 -4.63
CA GLY A 151 -10.59 -33.13 -5.69
C GLY A 151 -10.03 -31.75 -6.08
N GLN A 152 -10.36 -30.69 -5.33
CA GLN A 152 -9.92 -29.32 -5.64
C GLN A 152 -8.59 -29.01 -4.94
N THR A 153 -7.48 -29.33 -5.62
CA THR A 153 -6.10 -29.08 -5.13
C THR A 153 -5.61 -27.64 -5.37
N ASN A 154 -6.41 -26.80 -6.01
CA ASN A 154 -6.04 -25.43 -6.41
C ASN A 154 -5.59 -24.56 -5.24
N PHE A 155 -6.19 -24.72 -4.05
CA PHE A 155 -5.82 -23.95 -2.86
C PHE A 155 -4.42 -24.29 -2.35
N LEU A 156 -4.08 -25.59 -2.28
CA LEU A 156 -2.71 -26.01 -1.95
C LEU A 156 -1.73 -25.53 -3.03
N ARG A 157 -2.11 -25.66 -4.31
CA ARG A 157 -1.28 -25.17 -5.41
C ARG A 157 -1.05 -23.66 -5.34
N MET A 158 -2.03 -22.87 -4.89
CA MET A 158 -1.92 -21.43 -4.67
C MET A 158 -0.93 -21.10 -3.54
N ILE A 159 -1.03 -21.80 -2.39
CA ILE A 159 -0.09 -21.64 -1.27
C ILE A 159 1.34 -21.97 -1.72
N TRP A 160 1.52 -23.06 -2.47
CA TRP A 160 2.83 -23.46 -3.00
C TRP A 160 3.34 -22.51 -4.10
N LYS A 161 2.46 -21.95 -4.93
CA LYS A 161 2.82 -20.99 -5.98
C LYS A 161 3.24 -19.63 -5.43
N PHE A 162 2.83 -19.26 -4.22
CA PHE A 162 3.22 -17.98 -3.61
C PHE A 162 4.74 -17.78 -3.63
N ASN A 163 5.52 -18.77 -3.18
CA ASN A 163 6.98 -18.70 -3.20
C ASN A 163 7.58 -18.67 -4.63
N SER A 164 6.84 -19.15 -5.63
CA SER A 164 7.29 -19.13 -7.03
C SER A 164 7.02 -17.81 -7.75
N VAL A 165 6.03 -17.04 -7.29
CA VAL A 165 5.60 -15.78 -7.91
C VAL A 165 6.39 -14.59 -7.36
N TYR A 166 6.68 -14.55 -6.05
CA TYR A 166 7.42 -13.46 -5.44
C TYR A 166 8.93 -13.71 -5.51
N ARG A 167 9.53 -13.36 -6.65
CA ARG A 167 10.97 -13.49 -6.94
C ARG A 167 11.55 -12.16 -7.44
N PRO A 168 12.63 -11.65 -6.83
CA PRO A 168 13.32 -10.46 -7.33
C PRO A 168 13.81 -10.63 -8.78
N ASP A 169 14.25 -11.83 -9.14
CA ASP A 169 14.79 -12.12 -10.48
C ASP A 169 13.75 -11.87 -11.59
N LEU A 170 12.47 -12.16 -11.33
CA LEU A 170 11.40 -11.93 -12.31
C LEU A 170 11.15 -10.44 -12.50
N GLN A 171 11.09 -9.68 -11.40
CA GLN A 171 10.94 -8.22 -11.45
C GLN A 171 12.11 -7.57 -12.19
N LEU A 172 13.34 -8.05 -11.95
CA LEU A 172 14.52 -7.57 -12.67
C LEU A 172 14.48 -7.94 -14.15
N ALA A 173 14.07 -9.16 -14.49
CA ALA A 173 13.94 -9.58 -15.88
C ALA A 173 12.92 -8.74 -16.66
N ASP A 174 11.86 -8.25 -16.00
CA ASP A 174 10.88 -7.37 -16.63
C ASP A 174 11.48 -6.00 -17.01
N HIS A 175 12.48 -5.50 -16.29
CA HIS A 175 13.24 -4.28 -16.67
C HIS A 175 14.14 -4.48 -17.88
N GLU A 176 14.59 -5.71 -18.14
CA GLU A 176 15.47 -6.05 -19.27
C GLU A 176 14.71 -6.26 -20.58
N GLN A 177 13.38 -6.40 -20.52
CA GLN A 177 12.55 -6.61 -21.69
C GLN A 177 12.52 -5.36 -22.59
N PRO A 178 12.50 -5.52 -23.92
CA PRO A 178 12.45 -4.38 -24.84
C PRO A 178 11.16 -3.57 -24.68
N THR A 179 11.29 -2.26 -24.58
CA THR A 179 10.15 -1.35 -24.41
C THR A 179 9.39 -1.17 -25.72
N LYS A 180 8.13 -1.62 -25.74
CA LYS A 180 7.22 -1.46 -26.88
C LYS A 180 6.42 -0.16 -26.83
N TYR A 181 6.02 0.25 -25.62
CA TYR A 181 5.20 1.43 -25.39
C TYR A 181 5.82 2.27 -24.29
N GLU A 182 6.23 3.48 -24.66
CA GLU A 182 6.77 4.45 -23.72
C GLU A 182 5.66 5.38 -23.23
N ILE A 183 5.67 5.68 -21.93
CA ILE A 183 4.89 6.76 -21.37
C ILE A 183 5.48 8.11 -21.81
N ASN A 184 4.62 9.12 -21.93
CA ASN A 184 5.07 10.50 -22.14
C ASN A 184 5.96 10.93 -20.96
N LEU A 185 7.01 11.69 -21.25
CA LEU A 185 7.87 12.21 -20.20
C LEU A 185 7.05 13.11 -19.26
N PRO A 186 7.35 13.08 -17.96
CA PRO A 186 6.74 14.03 -17.04
C PRO A 186 7.11 15.46 -17.45
N PRO A 187 6.19 16.42 -17.26
CA PRO A 187 6.54 17.83 -17.41
C PRO A 187 7.68 18.20 -16.43
N PRO A 188 8.38 19.33 -16.64
CA PRO A 188 9.36 19.81 -15.68
C PRO A 188 8.75 19.86 -14.28
N SER A 189 9.44 19.28 -13.30
CA SER A 189 8.96 19.25 -11.91
C SER A 189 8.71 20.67 -11.41
N THR A 190 7.52 20.91 -10.86
CA THR A 190 7.14 22.19 -10.24
C THR A 190 7.11 22.03 -8.72
N ALA A 191 7.57 23.05 -7.99
CA ALA A 191 7.66 23.00 -6.52
C ALA A 191 6.29 22.90 -5.84
N THR A 192 5.24 23.41 -6.48
CA THR A 192 3.86 23.39 -6.02
C THR A 192 2.92 23.23 -7.20
N VAL A 193 1.86 22.45 -7.01
CA VAL A 193 0.76 22.30 -7.96
C VAL A 193 -0.52 22.72 -7.26
N GLU A 194 -1.31 23.61 -7.87
CA GLU A 194 -2.61 23.93 -7.34
C GLU A 194 -3.53 22.71 -7.50
N ARG A 195 -4.01 22.14 -6.37
CA ARG A 195 -4.81 20.91 -6.38
C ARG A 195 -6.06 21.01 -7.26
N ASP A 196 -6.65 22.19 -7.36
CA ASP A 196 -7.83 22.45 -8.18
C ASP A 196 -7.55 22.32 -9.70
N GLU A 197 -6.29 22.42 -10.12
CA GLU A 197 -5.86 22.23 -11.51
C GLU A 197 -5.65 20.75 -11.86
N LEU A 198 -5.48 19.86 -10.87
CA LEU A 198 -5.35 18.41 -11.10
C LEU A 198 -6.69 17.74 -11.45
N TYR A 199 -7.81 18.35 -11.06
CA TYR A 199 -9.14 17.76 -11.28
C TYR A 199 -9.74 18.17 -12.62
N ILE A 200 -10.05 17.17 -13.46
CA ILE A 200 -10.81 17.36 -14.71
C ILE A 200 -12.21 17.93 -14.41
N HIS A 201 -12.83 17.48 -13.32
CA HIS A 201 -14.10 17.99 -12.83
C HIS A 201 -13.86 18.81 -11.57
N ARG A 202 -13.97 20.14 -11.69
CA ARG A 202 -13.96 21.03 -10.53
C ARG A 202 -15.17 20.73 -9.66
N GLY A 203 -14.96 20.56 -8.36
CA GLY A 203 -16.05 20.29 -7.43
C GLY A 203 -17.05 21.45 -7.43
N SER A 204 -18.34 21.17 -7.67
CA SER A 204 -19.44 22.16 -7.57
C SER A 204 -19.70 22.69 -6.15
N GLY A 205 -18.72 22.57 -5.23
CA GLY A 205 -18.89 22.89 -3.82
C GLY A 205 -19.99 22.07 -3.15
N ARG A 206 -20.50 22.58 -2.02
CA ARG A 206 -21.56 21.96 -1.21
C ARG A 206 -22.86 21.67 -1.97
N LYS A 207 -23.10 22.30 -3.12
CA LYS A 207 -24.33 22.11 -3.91
C LYS A 207 -24.47 20.74 -4.57
N GLY A 208 -23.37 19.96 -4.68
CA GLY A 208 -23.38 18.66 -5.35
C GLY A 208 -23.44 17.42 -4.44
N ARG A 209 -23.44 17.60 -3.11
CA ARG A 209 -23.40 16.47 -2.17
C ARG A 209 -24.81 16.00 -1.83
N GLN A 210 -25.17 14.78 -2.25
CA GLN A 210 -26.30 14.05 -1.70
C GLN A 210 -25.89 13.38 -0.38
N ILE A 211 -25.57 14.19 0.63
CA ILE A 211 -25.34 13.71 2.00
C ILE A 211 -26.47 14.27 2.83
N ASP A 212 -27.14 13.43 3.62
CA ASP A 212 -28.19 13.87 4.52
C ASP A 212 -27.61 14.77 5.63
N HIS A 213 -28.45 15.64 6.17
CA HIS A 213 -28.05 16.64 7.17
C HIS A 213 -27.38 16.02 8.41
N HIS A 214 -27.87 14.86 8.84
CA HIS A 214 -27.39 14.19 10.05
C HIS A 214 -25.97 13.66 9.86
N THR A 215 -25.68 13.09 8.69
CA THR A 215 -24.31 12.70 8.32
C THR A 215 -23.37 13.90 8.20
N GLU A 216 -23.85 15.04 7.68
CA GLU A 216 -23.04 16.27 7.59
C GLU A 216 -22.72 16.86 8.98
N GLU A 217 -23.68 16.86 9.91
CA GLU A 217 -23.47 17.29 11.29
C GLU A 217 -22.44 16.41 12.01
N PHE A 218 -22.55 15.08 11.87
CA PHE A 218 -21.59 14.15 12.45
C PHE A 218 -20.16 14.41 11.97
N VAL A 219 -19.96 14.55 10.65
CA VAL A 219 -18.65 14.83 10.04
C VAL A 219 -18.12 16.19 10.49
N ASN A 220 -18.96 17.22 10.58
CA ASN A 220 -18.53 18.55 11.02
C ASN A 220 -18.17 18.57 12.51
N ALA A 221 -18.94 17.89 13.36
CA ALA A 221 -18.68 17.78 14.79
C ALA A 221 -17.33 17.06 15.06
N THR A 222 -17.05 15.99 14.32
CA THR A 222 -15.75 15.28 14.41
C THR A 222 -14.59 16.07 13.79
N ARG A 223 -14.85 16.98 12.85
CA ARG A 223 -13.82 17.85 12.26
C ARG A 223 -13.40 19.01 13.17
N MET A 224 -14.30 19.47 14.04
CA MET A 224 -14.10 20.61 14.95
C MET A 224 -13.46 20.24 16.30
N GLY A 225 -13.28 18.95 16.60
CA GLY A 225 -12.66 18.47 17.85
C GLY A 225 -11.13 18.60 17.96
N ALA A 226 -10.46 19.29 17.03
CA ALA A 226 -9.00 19.44 17.00
C ALA A 226 -8.54 20.91 16.90
N ALA A 227 -9.31 21.82 17.52
CA ALA A 227 -8.88 23.17 17.84
C ALA A 227 -9.14 23.43 19.34
N GLY A 228 -8.31 22.80 20.17
CA GLY A 228 -8.28 22.93 21.62
C GLY A 228 -6.98 22.35 22.14
#